data_AF-A0A3M2C4X5-F1
#
_entry.id   AF-A0A3M2C4X5-F1
#
_cell.length_a   1.000
_cell.length_b   1.000
_cell.length_c   1.000
_cell.angle_alpha   90.00
_cell.angle_beta   90.00
_cell.angle_gamma   90.00
#
_symmetry.space_group_name_H-M   'P 1'
#
loop_
_entity.id
_entity.type
_entity.pdbx_description
1 polymer ?
#
loop_
_entity_poly.entity_id
_entity_poly.type
_entity_poly.pdbx_seq_one_letter_code
_entity_poly.pdbx_strand_id
1 'polypeptide(L)'
;MSPAAAPAATDAAAAILGRCRELAEDLSLEAVRRYKEEHPGSLAIGYLPIYVPRPLLEAMDCLPVAIFGGGDQVEIIRGDSIFQSYICHLPRSTVELGLRGHLDLLDGFIFPAICDVVRNLSGIFQMLFPDRPALYLDLPQNFDPALGGRFY
;
A
#
# COMPACT_ATOMS: atom_id res chain seq x y z
N MET A 1 -14.61 53.13 -3.84
CA MET A 1 -13.26 52.73 -3.42
C MET A 1 -13.36 51.32 -2.89
N SER A 2 -12.95 50.33 -3.69
CA SER A 2 -12.99 48.92 -3.32
C SER A 2 -11.89 48.64 -2.28
N PRO A 3 -12.16 47.93 -1.17
CA PRO A 3 -11.13 47.61 -0.21
C PRO A 3 -10.13 46.64 -0.87
N ALA A 4 -8.85 46.99 -0.81
CA ALA A 4 -7.77 46.13 -1.27
C ALA A 4 -7.82 44.80 -0.51
N ALA A 5 -7.87 43.69 -1.25
CA ALA A 5 -7.77 42.36 -0.69
C ALA A 5 -6.45 42.26 0.08
N ALA A 6 -6.53 41.86 1.35
CA ALA A 6 -5.35 41.59 2.16
C ALA A 6 -4.51 40.51 1.45
N PRO A 7 -3.16 40.62 1.44
CA PRO A 7 -2.31 39.59 0.85
C PRO A 7 -2.58 38.26 1.57
N ALA A 8 -3.00 37.24 0.80
CA ALA A 8 -3.22 35.91 1.31
C ALA A 8 -1.92 35.44 1.98
N ALA A 9 -1.96 35.24 3.30
CA ALA A 9 -0.84 34.68 4.04
C ALA A 9 -0.48 33.34 3.39
N THR A 10 0.75 33.23 2.88
CA THR A 10 1.25 32.00 2.28
C THR A 10 1.24 30.93 3.36
N ASP A 11 0.36 29.94 3.23
CA ASP A 11 0.27 28.84 4.20
C ASP A 11 1.63 28.13 4.27
N ALA A 12 2.26 28.18 5.44
CA ALA A 12 3.57 27.56 5.68
C ALA A 12 3.53 26.04 5.48
N ALA A 13 2.35 25.41 5.61
CA ALA A 13 2.16 23.98 5.38
C ALA A 13 1.97 23.62 3.89
N ALA A 14 1.72 24.59 3.01
CA ALA A 14 1.32 24.33 1.62
C ALA A 14 2.33 23.44 0.87
N ALA A 15 3.63 23.67 1.07
CA ALA A 15 4.68 22.86 0.44
C ALA A 15 4.68 21.40 0.95
N ILE A 16 4.46 21.20 2.24
CA ILE A 16 4.42 19.87 2.86
C ILE A 16 3.16 19.12 2.38
N LEU A 17 2.01 19.78 2.39
CA LEU A 17 0.76 19.20 1.92
C LEU A 17 0.82 18.85 0.42
N GLY A 18 1.47 19.68 -0.39
CA GLY A 18 1.74 19.39 -1.80
C GLY A 18 2.53 18.09 -1.97
N ARG A 19 3.65 17.96 -1.26
CA ARG A 19 4.46 16.73 -1.27
C ARG A 19 3.69 15.50 -0.76
N CYS A 20 2.92 15.63 0.32
CA CYS A 20 2.11 14.53 0.84
C CYS A 20 1.07 14.07 -0.18
N ARG A 21 0.46 15.00 -0.90
CA ARG A 21 -0.49 14.70 -1.98
C ARG A 21 0.18 13.97 -3.13
N GLU A 22 1.32 14.49 -3.62
CA GLU A 22 2.10 13.84 -4.68
C GLU A 22 2.44 12.39 -4.32
N LEU A 23 2.87 12.14 -3.07
CA LEU A 23 3.18 10.78 -2.60
C LEU A 23 1.93 9.90 -2.45
N ALA A 24 0.81 10.47 -1.99
CA ALA A 24 -0.42 9.71 -1.77
C ALA A 24 -1.14 9.35 -3.08
N GLU A 25 -0.99 10.17 -4.12
CA GLU A 25 -1.61 9.99 -5.43
C GLU A 25 -0.66 9.29 -6.44
N ASP A 26 0.58 8.95 -6.04
CA ASP A 26 1.56 8.26 -6.90
C ASP A 26 1.24 6.76 -7.06
N LEU A 27 0.35 6.46 -8.00
CA LEU A 27 0.02 5.08 -8.39
C LEU A 27 1.11 4.43 -9.27
N SER A 28 2.06 5.21 -9.78
CA SER A 28 3.20 4.73 -10.59
C SER A 28 4.41 4.29 -9.76
N LEU A 29 4.39 4.56 -8.45
CA LEU A 29 5.49 4.28 -7.51
C LEU A 29 6.81 4.95 -7.93
N GLU A 30 6.76 6.14 -8.52
CA GLU A 30 7.97 6.91 -8.88
C GLU A 30 8.80 7.30 -7.66
N ALA A 31 8.16 7.52 -6.50
CA ALA A 31 8.87 7.70 -5.25
C ALA A 31 9.69 6.46 -4.84
N VAL A 32 9.17 5.25 -5.11
CA VAL A 32 9.86 3.98 -4.86
C VAL A 32 11.02 3.78 -5.84
N ARG A 33 10.81 4.13 -7.12
CA ARG A 33 11.87 4.11 -8.14
C ARG A 33 13.07 4.94 -7.70
N ARG A 34 12.84 6.21 -7.35
CA ARG A 34 13.90 7.11 -6.88
C ARG A 34 14.60 6.56 -5.64
N TYR A 35 13.85 6.00 -4.69
CA TYR A 35 14.44 5.39 -3.50
C TYR A 35 15.41 4.25 -3.85
N LYS A 36 15.02 3.35 -4.77
CA LYS A 36 15.86 2.24 -5.23
C LYS A 36 17.10 2.70 -6.00
N GLU A 37 17.00 3.78 -6.76
CA GLU A 37 18.13 4.41 -7.45
C GLU A 37 19.14 5.01 -6.46
N GLU A 38 18.66 5.65 -5.40
CA GLU A 38 19.47 6.24 -4.33
C GLU A 38 20.08 5.18 -3.39
N HIS A 39 19.42 4.02 -3.25
CA HIS A 39 19.84 2.92 -2.37
C HIS A 39 19.94 1.60 -3.14
N PRO A 40 20.97 1.42 -4.01
CA PRO A 40 21.11 0.22 -4.82
C PRO A 40 21.15 -1.05 -3.96
N GLY A 41 20.30 -2.02 -4.31
CA GLY A 41 20.18 -3.29 -3.57
C GLY A 41 19.22 -3.27 -2.39
N SER A 42 18.65 -2.11 -2.03
CA SER A 42 17.53 -2.03 -1.08
C SER A 42 16.29 -2.72 -1.63
N LEU A 43 15.54 -3.35 -0.73
CA LEU A 43 14.25 -3.96 -1.05
C LEU A 43 13.12 -2.96 -0.82
N ALA A 44 12.03 -3.10 -1.58
CA ALA A 44 10.77 -2.40 -1.35
C ALA A 44 9.64 -3.43 -1.18
N ILE A 45 9.04 -3.46 0.01
CA ILE A 45 7.98 -4.41 0.33
C ILE A 45 6.64 -3.69 0.39
N GLY A 46 5.74 -4.09 -0.50
CA GLY A 46 4.35 -3.65 -0.50
C GLY A 46 3.60 -4.26 0.67
N TYR A 47 2.71 -3.50 1.29
CA TYR A 47 1.84 -4.07 2.31
C TYR A 47 0.46 -3.44 2.31
N LEU A 48 -0.56 -4.23 2.64
CA LEU A 48 -1.88 -3.68 2.93
C LEU A 48 -1.97 -3.25 4.39
N PRO A 49 -2.68 -2.16 4.70
CA PRO A 49 -2.95 -1.75 6.08
C PRO A 49 -3.71 -2.87 6.83
N ILE A 50 -3.71 -2.92 8.17
CA ILE A 50 -3.23 -1.90 9.12
C ILE A 50 -2.01 -2.38 9.91
N TYR A 51 -2.00 -3.65 10.32
CA TYR A 51 -1.03 -4.18 11.27
C TYR A 51 0.12 -4.86 10.54
N VAL A 52 1.14 -4.09 10.19
CA VAL A 52 2.35 -4.60 9.51
C VAL A 52 3.58 -4.14 10.28
N PRO A 53 4.59 -5.00 10.50
CA PRO A 53 5.78 -4.66 11.28
C PRO A 53 6.74 -3.77 10.47
N ARG A 54 6.30 -2.56 10.13
CA ARG A 54 7.12 -1.58 9.39
C ARG A 54 8.49 -1.33 10.04
N PRO A 55 8.61 -1.19 11.38
CA PRO A 55 9.91 -0.98 11.99
C PRO A 55 10.90 -2.12 11.73
N LEU A 56 10.42 -3.36 11.54
CA LEU A 56 11.28 -4.50 11.20
C LEU A 56 11.81 -4.38 9.78
N LEU A 57 10.97 -3.98 8.83
CA LEU A 57 11.39 -3.73 7.44
C LEU A 57 12.40 -2.57 7.38
N GLU A 58 12.09 -1.47 8.06
CA GLU A 58 12.95 -0.28 8.12
C GLU A 58 14.31 -0.61 8.75
N ALA A 59 14.36 -1.48 9.77
CA ALA A 59 15.61 -1.94 10.38
C ALA A 59 16.47 -2.85 9.48
N MET A 60 15.90 -3.38 8.39
CA MET A 60 16.59 -4.20 7.39
C MET A 60 16.96 -3.41 6.13
N ASP A 61 16.93 -2.07 6.17
CA ASP A 61 17.11 -1.21 5.01
C ASP A 61 16.13 -1.54 3.86
N CYS A 62 14.94 -2.00 4.23
CA CYS A 62 13.84 -2.28 3.31
C CYS A 62 12.81 -1.16 3.41
N LEU A 63 12.40 -0.60 2.26
CA LEU A 63 11.35 0.40 2.17
C LEU A 63 9.96 -0.24 2.33
N PRO A 64 9.21 0.05 3.41
CA PRO A 64 7.82 -0.37 3.51
C PRO A 64 6.93 0.55 2.65
N VAL A 65 6.18 -0.04 1.70
CA VAL A 65 5.28 0.71 0.80
C VAL A 65 3.84 0.34 1.10
N ALA A 66 3.08 1.31 1.63
CA ALA A 66 1.67 1.11 1.94
C ALA A 66 0.81 1.12 0.67
N ILE A 67 0.00 0.08 0.46
CA ILE A 67 -0.89 -0.04 -0.69
C ILE A 67 -2.33 0.19 -0.22
N PHE A 68 -2.92 1.31 -0.64
CA PHE A 68 -4.31 1.69 -0.35
C PHE A 68 -5.25 1.50 -1.57
N GLY A 69 -4.81 0.74 -2.57
CA GLY A 69 -5.56 0.53 -3.81
C GLY A 69 -5.48 1.72 -4.76
N GLY A 70 -6.20 1.63 -5.87
CA GLY A 70 -6.20 2.65 -6.94
C GLY A 70 -7.31 3.70 -6.82
N GLY A 71 -8.14 3.64 -5.77
CA GLY A 71 -9.26 4.57 -5.60
C GLY A 71 -10.17 4.65 -6.83
N ASP A 72 -10.76 5.81 -7.09
CA ASP A 72 -11.53 6.11 -8.30
C ASP A 72 -10.65 6.46 -9.51
N GLN A 73 -9.32 6.47 -9.35
CA GLN A 73 -8.36 6.81 -10.38
C GLN A 73 -8.06 5.65 -11.34
N VAL A 74 -8.55 4.44 -11.03
CA VAL A 74 -8.27 3.21 -11.77
C VAL A 74 -9.55 2.45 -12.07
N GLU A 75 -9.80 2.18 -13.35
CA GLU A 75 -10.85 1.25 -13.77
C GLU A 75 -10.49 -0.20 -13.43
N ILE A 76 -11.37 -0.89 -12.69
CA ILE A 76 -11.09 -2.20 -12.08
C ILE A 76 -11.61 -3.40 -12.89
N ILE A 77 -11.57 -3.34 -14.22
CA ILE A 77 -12.16 -4.37 -15.10
C ILE A 77 -11.54 -5.75 -14.85
N ARG A 78 -10.22 -5.85 -14.67
CA ARG A 78 -9.53 -7.11 -14.36
C ARG A 78 -9.67 -7.46 -12.88
N GLY A 79 -9.69 -6.46 -12.01
CA GLY A 79 -10.02 -6.66 -10.59
C GLY A 79 -11.37 -7.34 -10.38
N ASP A 80 -12.39 -6.93 -11.15
CA ASP A 80 -13.76 -7.47 -11.11
C ASP A 80 -13.89 -8.88 -11.71
N SER A 81 -12.92 -9.34 -12.50
CA SER A 81 -12.89 -10.73 -12.97
C SER A 81 -12.28 -11.69 -11.95
N ILE A 82 -11.55 -11.17 -10.97
CA ILE A 82 -10.90 -11.95 -9.90
C ILE A 82 -11.72 -11.94 -8.61
N PHE A 83 -12.32 -10.82 -8.27
CA PHE A 83 -13.16 -10.65 -7.08
C PHE A 83 -14.58 -10.25 -7.45
N GLN A 84 -15.53 -10.67 -6.63
CA GLN A 84 -16.94 -10.37 -6.83
C GLN A 84 -17.22 -8.87 -6.63
N SER A 85 -18.21 -8.34 -7.34
CA SER A 85 -18.57 -6.91 -7.33
C SER A 85 -19.02 -6.37 -5.97
N TYR A 86 -19.48 -7.24 -5.06
CA TYR A 86 -19.90 -6.87 -3.70
C TYR A 86 -18.72 -6.78 -2.71
N ILE A 87 -17.50 -7.12 -3.14
CA ILE A 87 -16.29 -6.95 -2.32
C ILE A 87 -15.86 -5.48 -2.35
N CYS A 88 -15.22 -5.01 -1.28
CA CYS A 88 -14.71 -3.64 -1.20
C CYS A 88 -13.78 -3.30 -2.39
N HIS A 89 -13.67 -2.01 -2.71
CA HIS A 89 -12.92 -1.54 -3.87
C HIS A 89 -11.40 -1.76 -3.76
N LEU A 90 -10.89 -1.72 -2.52
CA LEU A 90 -9.46 -1.84 -2.20
C LEU A 90 -8.78 -3.04 -2.89
N PRO A 91 -9.12 -4.31 -2.61
CA PRO A 91 -8.47 -5.48 -3.23
C PRO A 91 -8.62 -5.51 -4.76
N ARG A 92 -9.77 -5.09 -5.29
CA ARG A 92 -10.08 -5.11 -6.73
C ARG A 92 -9.16 -4.17 -7.49
N SER A 93 -9.03 -2.95 -6.98
CA SER A 93 -8.09 -1.97 -7.53
C SER A 93 -6.62 -2.33 -7.28
N THR A 94 -6.29 -2.97 -6.15
CA THR A 94 -4.93 -3.48 -5.91
C THR A 94 -4.53 -4.57 -6.90
N VAL A 95 -5.43 -5.51 -7.22
CA VAL A 95 -5.20 -6.52 -8.26
C VAL A 95 -5.04 -5.84 -9.63
N GLU A 96 -5.87 -4.86 -9.95
CA GLU A 96 -5.77 -4.10 -11.20
C GLU A 96 -4.40 -3.40 -11.34
N LEU A 97 -3.94 -2.73 -10.27
CA LEU A 97 -2.61 -2.09 -10.23
C LEU A 97 -1.50 -3.13 -10.48
N GLY A 98 -1.58 -4.30 -9.83
CA GLY A 98 -0.63 -5.38 -10.04
C GLY A 98 -0.63 -5.90 -11.49
N LEU A 99 -1.81 -6.17 -12.05
CA LEU A 99 -1.97 -6.68 -13.42
C LEU A 99 -1.60 -5.67 -14.51
N ARG A 100 -1.55 -4.37 -14.18
CA ARG A 100 -1.06 -3.31 -15.07
C ARG A 100 0.44 -3.03 -14.92
N GLY A 101 1.12 -3.72 -14.00
CA GLY A 101 2.55 -3.53 -13.75
C GLY A 101 2.90 -2.33 -12.87
N HIS A 102 1.91 -1.63 -12.30
CA HIS A 102 2.16 -0.49 -11.41
C HIS A 102 2.87 -0.89 -10.11
N LEU A 103 2.77 -2.17 -9.73
CA LEU A 103 3.40 -2.72 -8.53
C LEU A 103 4.73 -3.43 -8.81
N ASP A 104 5.26 -3.34 -10.04
CA ASP A 104 6.43 -4.13 -10.47
C ASP A 104 7.75 -3.73 -9.77
N LEU A 105 7.81 -2.53 -9.19
CA LEU A 105 8.94 -2.05 -8.42
C LEU A 105 9.05 -2.70 -7.03
N LEU A 106 8.02 -3.41 -6.58
CA LEU A 106 7.98 -4.06 -5.28
C LEU A 106 8.56 -5.48 -5.36
N ASP A 107 9.40 -5.84 -4.39
CA ASP A 107 10.08 -7.13 -4.33
C ASP A 107 9.26 -8.20 -3.60
N GLY A 108 8.15 -7.81 -2.99
CA GLY A 108 7.24 -8.71 -2.29
C GLY A 108 6.09 -7.97 -1.61
N PHE A 109 5.18 -8.75 -1.04
CA PHE A 109 3.94 -8.26 -0.47
C PHE A 109 3.66 -8.86 0.91
N ILE A 110 3.09 -8.07 1.82
CA ILE A 110 2.56 -8.52 3.12
C ILE A 110 1.07 -8.19 3.21
N PHE A 111 0.27 -9.20 3.51
CA PHE A 111 -1.18 -9.09 3.67
C PHE A 111 -1.58 -9.48 5.10
N PRO A 112 -1.88 -8.51 5.98
CA PRO A 112 -2.28 -8.81 7.34
C PRO A 112 -3.71 -9.36 7.42
N ALA A 113 -3.96 -10.25 8.38
CA ALA A 113 -5.25 -10.88 8.66
C ALA A 113 -6.31 -9.94 9.26
N ILE A 114 -6.60 -8.82 8.59
CA ILE A 114 -7.54 -7.80 9.07
C ILE A 114 -8.98 -8.03 8.64
N CYS A 115 -9.20 -8.74 7.53
CA CYS A 115 -10.52 -9.12 7.06
C CYS A 115 -10.42 -10.31 6.11
N ASP A 116 -11.57 -10.92 5.84
CA ASP A 116 -11.69 -12.10 4.99
C ASP A 116 -11.16 -11.92 3.57
N VAL A 117 -11.19 -10.68 3.09
CA VAL A 117 -10.82 -10.32 1.74
C VAL A 117 -9.31 -10.12 1.63
N VAL A 118 -8.68 -9.41 2.57
CA VAL A 118 -7.22 -9.18 2.56
C VAL A 118 -6.46 -10.48 2.82
N ARG A 119 -6.94 -11.36 3.71
CA ARG A 119 -6.31 -12.68 3.89
C ARG A 119 -6.29 -13.49 2.59
N ASN A 120 -7.39 -13.48 1.83
CA ASN A 120 -7.51 -14.20 0.55
C ASN A 120 -6.71 -13.51 -0.57
N LEU A 121 -6.54 -12.19 -0.50
CA LEU A 121 -5.74 -11.44 -1.47
C LEU A 121 -4.29 -11.92 -1.52
N SER A 122 -3.73 -12.39 -0.40
CA SER A 122 -2.40 -13.02 -0.37
C SER A 122 -2.30 -14.21 -1.33
N GLY A 123 -3.28 -15.12 -1.29
CA GLY A 123 -3.35 -16.28 -2.18
C GLY A 123 -3.55 -15.88 -3.65
N ILE A 124 -4.38 -14.87 -3.90
CA ILE A 124 -4.53 -14.31 -5.26
C ILE A 124 -3.19 -13.78 -5.78
N PHE A 125 -2.43 -13.05 -4.97
CA PHE A 125 -1.12 -12.53 -5.36
C PHE A 125 -0.10 -13.64 -5.59
N GLN A 126 -0.09 -14.69 -4.75
CA GLN A 126 0.76 -15.88 -4.98
C GLN A 126 0.44 -16.57 -6.30
N MET A 127 -0.84 -16.63 -6.70
CA MET A 127 -1.26 -17.24 -7.96
C MET A 127 -0.94 -16.37 -9.18
N LEU A 128 -1.16 -15.05 -9.08
CA LEU A 128 -0.99 -14.12 -10.21
C LEU A 128 0.47 -13.71 -10.43
N PHE A 129 1.27 -13.66 -9.36
CA PHE A 129 2.64 -13.15 -9.37
C PHE A 129 3.61 -14.15 -8.70
N PRO A 130 3.79 -15.36 -9.25
CA PRO A 130 4.56 -16.44 -8.61
C PRO A 130 6.03 -16.10 -8.38
N ASP A 131 6.60 -15.17 -9.16
CA ASP A 131 7.99 -14.72 -9.03
C ASP A 131 8.19 -13.69 -7.90
N ARG A 132 7.12 -13.25 -7.22
CA ARG A 132 7.18 -12.27 -6.13
C ARG A 132 6.58 -12.87 -4.85
N PRO A 133 7.35 -12.94 -3.75
CA PRO A 133 6.83 -13.40 -2.47
C PRO A 133 5.61 -12.61 -2.01
N ALA A 134 4.53 -13.31 -1.67
CA ALA A 134 3.34 -12.73 -1.03
C ALA A 134 3.08 -13.47 0.29
N LEU A 135 3.27 -12.77 1.41
CA LEU A 135 3.15 -13.30 2.75
C LEU A 135 1.78 -12.96 3.35
N TYR A 136 1.09 -13.98 3.85
CA TYR A 136 -0.03 -13.80 4.77
C TYR A 136 0.52 -13.61 6.19
N LEU A 137 0.25 -12.45 6.79
CA LEU A 137 0.59 -12.19 8.18
C LEU A 137 -0.63 -12.49 9.06
N ASP A 138 -0.63 -13.67 9.66
CA ASP A 138 -1.69 -14.10 10.56
C ASP A 138 -1.53 -13.40 11.91
N LEU A 139 -2.61 -12.74 12.35
CA LEU A 139 -2.63 -11.97 13.58
C LEU A 139 -3.78 -12.44 14.46
N PRO A 140 -3.59 -12.49 15.78
CA PRO A 140 -4.63 -12.97 16.66
C PRO A 140 -5.79 -11.97 16.66
N GLN A 141 -7.01 -12.50 16.59
CA GLN A 141 -8.21 -11.69 16.78
C GLN A 141 -8.45 -11.37 18.26
N ASN A 142 -7.95 -12.23 19.15
CA ASN A 142 -7.98 -12.03 20.59
C ASN A 142 -6.61 -11.60 21.10
N PHE A 143 -6.48 -10.35 21.54
CA PHE A 143 -5.23 -9.77 22.05
C PHE A 143 -4.95 -10.07 23.52
N ASP A 144 -5.68 -11.01 24.15
CA ASP A 144 -5.34 -11.51 25.48
C ASP A 144 -3.86 -11.96 25.51
N PRO A 145 -3.02 -11.44 26.42
CA PRO A 145 -1.59 -11.74 26.44
C PRO A 145 -1.27 -13.24 26.57
N ALA A 146 -2.12 -14.02 27.25
CA ALA A 146 -1.92 -15.45 27.40
C ALA A 146 -2.37 -16.24 26.15
N LEU A 147 -3.20 -15.69 25.28
CA LEU A 147 -3.65 -16.37 24.06
C LEU A 147 -3.01 -15.73 22.83
N GLY A 148 -3.45 -14.53 22.47
CA GLY A 148 -2.91 -13.78 21.34
C GLY A 148 -1.44 -13.47 21.53
N GLY A 149 -1.04 -12.96 22.69
CA GLY A 149 0.35 -12.56 22.94
C GLY A 149 1.40 -13.69 22.83
N ARG A 150 0.99 -14.96 22.89
CA ARG A 150 1.88 -16.12 22.64
C ARG A 150 1.85 -16.64 21.22
N PHE A 151 0.81 -16.29 20.45
CA PHE A 151 0.61 -16.77 19.09
C PHE A 151 1.51 -16.06 18.07
N TYR A 152 1.67 -14.73 18.21
CA TYR A 152 2.43 -13.90 17.27
C TYR A 152 3.75 -13.39 17.87
#